data_AF-A0A2N1MAI2-F1
#
_entry.id   AF-A0A2N1MAI2-F1
#
_cell.length_a   1.000
_cell.length_b   1.000
_cell.length_c   1.000
_cell.angle_alpha   90.00
_cell.angle_beta   90.00
_cell.angle_gamma   90.00
#
_symmetry.space_group_name_H-M   'P 1'
#
loop_
_entity.id
_entity.type
_entity.pdbx_description
1 polymer ?
#
loop_
_entity_poly.entity_id
_entity_poly.type
_entity_poly.pdbx_seq_one_letter_code
_entity_poly.pdbx_strand_id
1 'polypeptide(L)'
;MVTKRNRHNSYSGCRFCNLRGTLNETNRHVYYPLQQNIDPKRLPIRTHDEILNSTNQIERLEGDRRETYIRDCGIKGKSILFELSSINFPRSFPVDIMHLFFENVAPHMFRHWIGKFYPKNNEWNSNEYTISSKTWVEIGEIMERSRSHMPPDIGRPPRNIVKHSAGFKAVEWANWIILFSLPLLKGRLPQSNLLGWSRFVEAVKLCIQPLIEFEELDLIRNLLSEFYNHYANSYGVGGERLPAFLISFHYLLHVIDSIEDFGPCRGFWQFPMERFCGMLIPLVSSRKLPYVNLFNNVLMQERFKYLQLLPIYNEKVFSNFKEKEKKTWPVHRVYSNELYVHEYEFYSPFVNCVLTKNEVIKLKQCYAAIFQKNTSEITNIKENYAKYGKLRTKDGNIISSKWWKKENDSSRNDFCVTINLTVDLQERNYRAPLNLREEEIFGQIEYFMVHEFQNQERMFAYIRKIKKLEKNSSVNLKFFDSFGPLQYVEVIGIDRNVGFFEVLLEKKKYYYIIDKYENW
;
A
#
# COMPACT_ATOMS: atom_id res chain seq x y z
N MET A 1 -24.94 -4.05 8.56
CA MET A 1 -26.04 -4.49 7.67
C MET A 1 -27.12 -3.43 7.72
N VAL A 2 -27.12 -2.50 6.76
CA VAL A 2 -27.79 -1.20 6.89
C VAL A 2 -29.15 -1.15 6.19
N THR A 3 -29.34 -1.98 5.18
CA THR A 3 -30.62 -2.29 4.55
C THR A 3 -30.71 -3.80 4.48
N LYS A 4 -31.83 -4.42 4.89
CA LYS A 4 -32.08 -5.83 4.58
C LYS A 4 -32.18 -5.88 3.05
N ARG A 5 -31.16 -6.37 2.35
CA ARG A 5 -31.10 -6.45 0.88
C ARG A 5 -30.98 -7.89 0.41
N ASN A 6 -31.47 -8.17 -0.79
CA ASN A 6 -31.26 -9.49 -1.38
C ASN A 6 -29.80 -9.58 -1.84
N ARG A 7 -29.16 -10.72 -1.56
CA ARG A 7 -27.72 -10.90 -1.78
C ARG A 7 -27.44 -10.83 -3.29
N HIS A 8 -27.03 -9.66 -3.81
CA HIS A 8 -26.49 -9.36 -5.15
C HIS A 8 -27.16 -9.99 -6.40
N ASN A 9 -28.19 -10.81 -6.26
CA ASN A 9 -28.83 -11.64 -7.28
C ASN A 9 -30.24 -11.15 -7.62
N SER A 10 -30.42 -9.84 -7.58
CA SER A 10 -31.65 -9.12 -7.92
C SER A 10 -31.40 -8.27 -9.15
N TYR A 11 -32.42 -8.00 -9.96
CA TYR A 11 -32.24 -7.20 -11.18
C TYR A 11 -31.75 -5.78 -10.87
N SER A 12 -32.19 -5.16 -9.77
CA SER A 12 -31.65 -3.87 -9.31
C SER A 12 -30.89 -4.06 -7.99
N GLY A 13 -29.80 -4.82 -7.97
CA GLY A 13 -29.07 -5.12 -6.72
C GLY A 13 -28.06 -4.08 -6.27
N CYS A 14 -27.69 -3.10 -7.11
CA CYS A 14 -26.79 -2.02 -6.68
C CYS A 14 -27.41 -1.20 -5.53
N ARG A 15 -26.56 -0.81 -4.57
CA ARG A 15 -26.98 0.09 -3.49
C ARG A 15 -27.27 1.50 -3.94
N PHE A 16 -26.44 2.01 -4.84
CA PHE A 16 -26.40 3.42 -5.17
C PHE A 16 -27.27 3.76 -6.36
N CYS A 17 -27.45 2.87 -7.34
CA CYS A 17 -28.18 3.18 -8.55
C CYS A 17 -29.25 2.13 -8.90
N ASN A 18 -30.09 2.49 -9.87
CA ASN A 18 -31.14 1.67 -10.46
C ASN A 18 -30.67 0.97 -11.75
N LEU A 19 -29.35 0.83 -11.98
CA LEU A 19 -28.83 0.05 -13.09
C LEU A 19 -29.37 -1.39 -12.99
N ARG A 20 -30.04 -1.82 -14.06
CA ARG A 20 -30.63 -3.15 -14.15
C ARG A 20 -29.57 -4.16 -14.62
N GLY A 21 -29.32 -5.16 -13.80
CA GLY A 21 -28.50 -6.31 -14.14
C GLY A 21 -29.21 -7.32 -15.04
N THR A 22 -28.40 -8.17 -15.65
CA THR A 22 -28.81 -9.20 -16.61
C THR A 22 -28.69 -10.58 -15.97
N LEU A 23 -29.75 -11.38 -16.04
CA LEU A 23 -29.73 -12.76 -15.56
C LEU A 23 -28.97 -13.66 -16.54
N ASN A 24 -28.00 -14.39 -16.04
CA ASN A 24 -27.42 -15.52 -16.73
C ASN A 24 -28.19 -16.79 -16.34
N GLU A 25 -28.95 -17.35 -17.28
CA GLU A 25 -29.78 -18.55 -17.03
C GLU A 25 -28.95 -19.75 -16.59
N THR A 26 -27.77 -19.95 -17.20
CA THR A 26 -26.88 -21.07 -16.92
C THR A 26 -26.33 -21.04 -15.49
N ASN A 27 -25.95 -19.85 -15.00
CA ASN A 27 -25.40 -19.67 -13.66
C ASN A 27 -26.46 -19.35 -12.60
N ARG A 28 -27.71 -19.07 -13.02
CA ARG A 28 -28.81 -18.55 -12.18
C ARG A 28 -28.36 -17.36 -11.33
N HIS A 29 -27.57 -16.47 -11.96
CA HIS A 29 -26.98 -15.32 -11.32
C HIS A 29 -27.16 -14.04 -12.15
N VAL A 30 -27.44 -12.93 -11.48
CA VAL A 30 -27.56 -11.59 -12.07
C VAL A 30 -26.21 -10.89 -12.07
N TYR A 31 -25.79 -10.40 -13.23
CA TYR A 31 -24.57 -9.64 -13.46
C TYR A 31 -24.89 -8.21 -13.89
N TYR A 32 -23.95 -7.28 -13.78
CA TYR A 32 -24.19 -5.83 -13.93
C TYR A 32 -23.31 -5.23 -15.04
N PRO A 33 -23.53 -5.63 -16.32
CA PRO A 33 -22.90 -4.94 -17.44
C PRO A 33 -23.49 -3.53 -17.57
N LEU A 34 -22.65 -2.57 -17.96
CA LEU A 34 -23.12 -1.24 -18.36
C LEU A 34 -23.88 -1.37 -19.68
N GLN A 35 -25.08 -0.78 -19.74
CA GLN A 35 -25.90 -0.79 -20.95
C GLN A 35 -25.32 0.22 -21.95
N GLN A 36 -25.43 -0.04 -23.26
CA GLN A 36 -24.76 0.72 -24.34
C GLN A 36 -25.02 2.25 -24.31
N ASN A 37 -26.12 2.71 -23.71
CA ASN A 37 -26.52 4.12 -23.67
C ASN A 37 -26.29 4.81 -22.31
N ILE A 38 -25.65 4.13 -21.34
CA ILE A 38 -25.43 4.69 -20.01
C ILE A 38 -23.99 5.16 -19.90
N ASP A 39 -23.81 6.44 -19.61
CA ASP A 39 -22.51 7.00 -19.26
C ASP A 39 -22.07 6.47 -17.88
N PRO A 40 -20.90 5.81 -17.76
CA PRO A 40 -20.41 5.31 -16.48
C PRO A 40 -20.21 6.41 -15.42
N LYS A 41 -20.10 7.68 -15.83
CA LYS A 41 -19.98 8.83 -14.93
C LYS A 41 -21.33 9.43 -14.52
N ARG A 42 -22.44 9.00 -15.13
CA ARG A 42 -23.79 9.52 -14.89
C ARG A 42 -24.78 8.38 -14.72
N LEU A 43 -24.64 7.65 -13.62
CA LEU A 43 -25.50 6.52 -13.28
C LEU A 43 -26.86 6.99 -12.73
N PRO A 44 -27.94 6.19 -12.90
CA PRO A 44 -29.26 6.52 -12.36
C PRO A 44 -29.29 6.31 -10.83
N ILE A 45 -28.77 7.28 -10.07
CA ILE A 45 -28.63 7.21 -8.61
C ILE A 45 -30.01 7.13 -7.93
N ARG A 46 -30.11 6.27 -6.90
CA ARG A 46 -31.29 6.11 -6.07
C ARG A 46 -31.43 7.26 -5.10
N THR A 47 -32.68 7.66 -4.86
CA THR A 47 -33.02 8.64 -3.83
C THR A 47 -33.47 7.97 -2.53
N HIS A 48 -33.46 8.71 -1.43
CA HIS A 48 -34.00 8.24 -0.15
C HIS A 48 -35.48 7.86 -0.28
N ASP A 49 -36.27 8.71 -0.94
CA ASP A 49 -37.70 8.52 -1.13
C ASP A 49 -38.01 7.29 -2.00
N GLU A 50 -37.23 7.04 -3.05
CA GLU A 50 -37.37 5.83 -3.86
C GLU A 50 -37.17 4.56 -3.03
N ILE A 51 -36.15 4.53 -2.16
CA ILE A 51 -35.90 3.39 -1.30
C ILE A 51 -37.02 3.26 -0.26
N LEU A 52 -37.46 4.35 0.34
CA LEU A 52 -38.55 4.36 1.33
C LEU A 52 -39.85 3.84 0.72
N ASN A 53 -40.25 4.36 -0.44
CA ASN A 53 -41.41 3.91 -1.20
C ASN A 53 -41.33 2.42 -1.53
N SER A 54 -40.15 1.94 -1.94
CA SER A 54 -39.93 0.52 -2.18
C SER A 54 -40.12 -0.32 -0.92
N THR A 55 -39.64 0.15 0.24
CA THR A 55 -39.85 -0.57 1.52
C THR A 55 -41.31 -0.60 1.95
N ASN A 56 -42.05 0.51 1.80
CA ASN A 56 -43.47 0.59 2.08
C ASN A 56 -44.28 -0.35 1.17
N GLN A 57 -43.88 -0.45 -0.11
CA GLN A 57 -44.51 -1.38 -1.05
C GLN A 57 -44.24 -2.85 -0.65
N ILE A 58 -43.03 -3.19 -0.20
CA ILE A 58 -42.69 -4.54 0.27
C ILE A 58 -43.50 -4.95 1.51
N GLU A 59 -43.81 -4.01 2.40
CA GLU A 59 -44.62 -4.27 3.60
C GLU A 59 -46.09 -4.54 3.28
N ARG A 60 -46.60 -4.02 2.15
CA ARG A 60 -47.98 -4.22 1.69
C ARG A 60 -48.18 -5.47 0.83
N LEU A 61 -47.10 -5.98 0.23
CA LEU A 61 -47.15 -7.16 -0.63
C LEU A 61 -46.96 -8.43 0.20
N GLU A 62 -47.65 -9.51 -0.20
CA GLU A 62 -47.51 -10.83 0.41
C GLU A 62 -47.21 -11.91 -0.66
N GLY A 63 -46.71 -13.07 -0.22
CA GLY A 63 -46.43 -14.23 -1.05
C GLY A 63 -45.51 -13.96 -2.24
N ASP A 64 -45.81 -14.57 -3.39
CA ASP A 64 -44.99 -14.52 -4.60
C ASP A 64 -44.85 -13.10 -5.19
N ARG A 65 -45.83 -12.23 -4.96
CA ARG A 65 -45.78 -10.83 -5.41
C ARG A 65 -44.68 -10.07 -4.67
N ARG A 66 -44.56 -10.32 -3.36
CA ARG A 66 -43.51 -9.74 -2.52
C ARG A 66 -42.13 -10.20 -2.96
N GLU A 67 -41.92 -11.50 -3.12
CA GLU A 67 -40.62 -12.05 -3.54
C GLU A 67 -40.23 -11.59 -4.95
N THR A 68 -41.19 -11.50 -5.88
CA THR A 68 -40.97 -10.95 -7.22
C THR A 68 -40.51 -9.49 -7.13
N TYR A 69 -41.19 -8.65 -6.35
CA TYR A 69 -40.82 -7.24 -6.20
C TYR A 69 -39.43 -7.08 -5.54
N ILE A 70 -39.12 -7.87 -4.51
CA ILE A 70 -37.79 -7.89 -3.87
C ILE A 70 -36.69 -8.27 -4.88
N ARG A 71 -36.96 -9.27 -5.73
CA ARG A 71 -36.03 -9.69 -6.80
C ARG A 71 -35.82 -8.60 -7.85
N ASP A 72 -36.82 -7.78 -8.11
CA ASP A 72 -36.74 -6.71 -9.10
C ASP A 72 -36.04 -5.46 -8.55
N CYS A 73 -36.42 -4.98 -7.37
CA CYS A 73 -35.88 -3.74 -6.78
C CYS A 73 -34.61 -3.93 -5.94
N GLY A 74 -34.29 -5.17 -5.53
CA GLY A 74 -33.12 -5.54 -4.72
C GLY A 74 -33.20 -5.20 -3.23
N ILE A 75 -34.31 -4.63 -2.77
CA ILE A 75 -34.57 -4.25 -1.37
C ILE A 75 -35.41 -5.36 -0.72
N LYS A 76 -35.09 -5.79 0.51
CA LYS A 76 -35.90 -6.79 1.26
C LYS A 76 -36.84 -6.19 2.29
N GLY A 77 -36.66 -4.93 2.67
CA GLY A 77 -37.52 -4.27 3.63
C GLY A 77 -36.86 -3.13 4.39
N LYS A 78 -37.64 -2.52 5.29
CA LYS A 78 -37.27 -1.35 6.06
C LYS A 78 -36.22 -1.67 7.12
N SER A 79 -35.23 -0.78 7.25
CA SER A 79 -34.22 -0.80 8.30
C SER A 79 -34.64 0.10 9.46
N ILE A 80 -34.25 -0.22 10.69
CA ILE A 80 -34.46 0.68 11.84
C ILE A 80 -33.77 2.05 11.66
N LEU A 81 -32.73 2.09 10.82
CA LEU A 81 -31.99 3.31 10.52
C LEU A 81 -32.82 4.34 9.72
N PHE A 82 -33.98 3.98 9.15
CA PHE A 82 -34.92 4.95 8.56
C PHE A 82 -35.58 5.86 9.60
N GLU A 83 -35.57 5.47 10.88
CA GLU A 83 -36.12 6.29 11.97
C GLU A 83 -35.17 7.44 12.35
N LEU A 84 -33.94 7.44 11.83
CA LEU A 84 -32.95 8.48 12.09
C LEU A 84 -33.01 9.54 10.99
N SER A 85 -33.49 10.75 11.32
CA SER A 85 -33.58 11.88 10.38
C SER A 85 -32.24 12.34 9.82
N SER A 86 -31.13 12.01 10.50
CA SER A 86 -29.77 12.32 10.06
C SER A 86 -29.20 11.31 9.05
N ILE A 87 -29.95 10.26 8.67
CA ILE A 87 -29.51 9.21 7.74
C ILE A 87 -30.19 9.36 6.39
N ASN A 88 -29.39 9.43 5.34
CA ASN A 88 -29.83 9.42 3.95
C ASN A 88 -29.50 8.07 3.29
N PHE A 89 -30.50 7.40 2.70
CA PHE A 89 -30.26 6.18 1.93
C PHE A 89 -30.16 6.53 0.44
N PRO A 90 -29.18 5.99 -0.30
CA PRO A 90 -28.08 5.14 0.15
C PRO A 90 -26.83 5.91 0.63
N ARG A 91 -26.83 7.25 0.51
CA ARG A 91 -25.63 8.10 0.62
C ARG A 91 -24.90 8.00 1.94
N SER A 92 -25.57 7.81 3.08
CA SER A 92 -24.94 7.67 4.39
C SER A 92 -24.12 6.38 4.59
N PHE A 93 -23.92 5.58 3.55
CA PHE A 93 -23.22 4.30 3.64
C PHE A 93 -22.24 4.15 2.49
N PRO A 94 -20.96 4.48 2.69
CA PRO A 94 -19.98 4.54 1.61
C PRO A 94 -19.61 3.14 1.09
N VAL A 95 -19.00 3.11 -0.08
CA VAL A 95 -18.35 1.92 -0.63
C VAL A 95 -17.07 1.64 0.16
N ASP A 96 -16.95 0.47 0.80
CA ASP A 96 -15.69 0.11 1.44
C ASP A 96 -14.65 -0.36 0.41
N ILE A 97 -13.60 0.45 0.23
CA ILE A 97 -12.51 0.15 -0.70
C ILE A 97 -11.69 -1.05 -0.28
N MET A 98 -11.65 -1.42 1.02
CA MET A 98 -10.89 -2.57 1.48
C MET A 98 -11.44 -3.85 0.85
N HIS A 99 -12.74 -4.09 1.02
CA HIS A 99 -13.38 -5.23 0.37
C HIS A 99 -13.42 -5.05 -1.15
N LEU A 100 -13.76 -3.87 -1.66
CA LEU A 100 -13.94 -3.65 -3.09
C LEU A 100 -12.63 -3.85 -3.88
N PHE A 101 -11.58 -3.08 -3.56
CA PHE A 101 -10.33 -3.13 -4.32
C PHE A 101 -9.51 -4.36 -3.97
N PHE A 102 -9.34 -4.65 -2.68
CA PHE A 102 -8.36 -5.64 -2.22
C PHE A 102 -8.94 -7.05 -2.16
N GLU A 103 -10.18 -7.23 -1.68
CA GLU A 103 -10.76 -8.57 -1.54
C GLU A 103 -11.61 -9.03 -2.72
N ASN A 104 -12.01 -8.11 -3.61
CA ASN A 104 -12.77 -8.45 -4.81
C ASN A 104 -11.95 -8.21 -6.09
N VAL A 105 -11.72 -6.96 -6.48
CA VAL A 105 -11.17 -6.64 -7.82
C VAL A 105 -9.79 -7.28 -8.02
N ALA A 106 -8.86 -7.14 -7.08
CA ALA A 106 -7.53 -7.73 -7.19
C ALA A 106 -7.53 -9.27 -7.38
N PRO A 107 -8.19 -10.07 -6.53
CA PRO A 107 -8.24 -11.52 -6.73
C PRO A 107 -9.01 -11.91 -8.00
N HIS A 108 -10.02 -11.16 -8.42
CA HIS A 108 -10.71 -11.41 -9.69
C HIS A 108 -9.80 -11.18 -10.90
N MET A 109 -9.04 -10.09 -10.93
CA MET A 109 -8.06 -9.83 -11.98
C MET A 109 -6.95 -10.88 -12.00
N PHE A 110 -6.45 -11.27 -10.83
CA PHE A 110 -5.50 -12.38 -10.73
C PHE A 110 -6.06 -13.68 -11.33
N ARG A 111 -7.32 -14.03 -11.04
CA ARG A 111 -7.99 -15.21 -11.61
C ARG A 111 -8.10 -15.15 -13.14
N HIS A 112 -8.31 -13.97 -13.73
CA HIS A 112 -8.28 -13.81 -15.19
C HIS A 112 -6.91 -14.13 -15.74
N TRP A 113 -5.85 -13.57 -15.17
CA TRP A 113 -4.49 -13.72 -15.69
C TRP A 113 -3.90 -15.13 -15.47
N ILE A 114 -4.39 -15.91 -14.51
CA ILE A 114 -4.03 -17.34 -14.35
C ILE A 114 -4.96 -18.29 -15.12
N GLY A 115 -5.95 -17.76 -15.87
CA GLY A 115 -6.90 -18.59 -16.63
C GLY A 115 -7.83 -19.44 -15.75
N LYS A 116 -8.27 -18.92 -14.59
CA LYS A 116 -9.18 -19.62 -13.67
C LYS A 116 -10.41 -18.80 -13.28
N PHE A 117 -10.74 -17.77 -14.04
CA PHE A 117 -11.89 -16.92 -13.73
C PHE A 117 -13.21 -17.60 -14.04
N TYR A 118 -13.29 -18.36 -15.14
CA TYR A 118 -14.50 -19.06 -15.58
C TYR A 118 -14.42 -20.56 -15.25
N PRO A 119 -14.84 -21.02 -14.05
CA PRO A 119 -14.61 -22.41 -13.61
C PRO A 119 -15.30 -23.47 -14.48
N LYS A 120 -16.35 -23.09 -15.22
CA LYS A 120 -17.14 -24.00 -16.08
C LYS A 120 -16.84 -23.85 -17.57
N ASN A 121 -15.90 -22.98 -17.96
CA ASN A 121 -15.62 -22.70 -19.37
C ASN A 121 -14.11 -22.52 -19.60
N ASN A 122 -13.46 -23.58 -20.08
CA ASN A 122 -12.01 -23.60 -20.32
C ASN A 122 -11.59 -22.75 -21.52
N GLU A 123 -12.46 -22.61 -22.53
CA GLU A 123 -12.19 -21.78 -23.71
C GLU A 123 -12.10 -20.31 -23.32
N TRP A 124 -13.04 -19.82 -22.51
CA TRP A 124 -13.02 -18.43 -22.02
C TRP A 124 -11.88 -18.12 -21.05
N ASN A 125 -11.17 -19.14 -20.54
CA ASN A 125 -9.96 -18.95 -19.74
C ASN A 125 -8.69 -18.87 -20.61
N SER A 126 -8.78 -19.21 -21.89
CA SER A 126 -7.67 -19.21 -22.84
C SER A 126 -7.70 -17.92 -23.67
N ASN A 127 -7.04 -16.87 -23.18
CA ASN A 127 -7.02 -15.55 -23.80
C ASN A 127 -5.60 -15.05 -24.00
N GLU A 128 -5.45 -14.02 -24.83
CA GLU A 128 -4.16 -13.32 -25.02
C GLU A 128 -3.60 -12.74 -23.71
N TYR A 129 -4.47 -12.36 -22.77
CA TYR A 129 -4.08 -11.87 -21.45
C TYR A 129 -3.80 -12.97 -20.42
N THR A 130 -3.99 -14.26 -20.79
CA THR A 130 -3.71 -15.38 -19.90
C THR A 130 -2.22 -15.66 -19.90
N ILE A 131 -1.57 -15.46 -18.75
CA ILE A 131 -0.14 -15.67 -18.58
C ILE A 131 0.12 -17.16 -18.31
N SER A 132 1.18 -17.70 -18.93
CA SER A 132 1.52 -19.12 -18.81
C SER A 132 1.82 -19.54 -17.37
N SER A 133 1.51 -20.80 -17.03
CA SER A 133 1.83 -21.36 -15.71
C SER A 133 3.32 -21.28 -15.37
N LYS A 134 4.21 -21.47 -16.36
CA LYS A 134 5.65 -21.36 -16.18
C LYS A 134 6.04 -19.94 -15.74
N THR A 135 5.50 -18.94 -16.41
CA THR A 135 5.74 -17.54 -16.07
C THR A 135 5.19 -17.18 -14.69
N TRP A 136 4.06 -17.75 -14.27
CA TRP A 136 3.53 -17.57 -12.92
C TRP A 136 4.40 -18.20 -11.83
N VAL A 137 5.00 -19.36 -12.09
CA VAL A 137 5.99 -19.97 -11.19
C VAL A 137 7.18 -19.03 -11.01
N GLU A 138 7.72 -18.48 -12.11
CA GLU A 138 8.82 -17.50 -12.06
C GLU A 138 8.43 -16.24 -11.26
N ILE A 139 7.23 -15.69 -11.47
CA ILE A 139 6.71 -14.55 -10.70
C ILE A 139 6.65 -14.89 -9.20
N GLY A 140 6.12 -16.07 -8.85
CA GLY A 140 6.03 -16.53 -7.47
C GLY A 140 7.40 -16.65 -6.78
N GLU A 141 8.40 -17.17 -7.50
CA GLU A 141 9.78 -17.29 -7.02
C GLU A 141 10.47 -15.92 -6.88
N ILE A 142 10.20 -14.97 -7.78
CA ILE A 142 10.68 -13.59 -7.65
C ILE A 142 10.13 -12.96 -6.36
N MET A 143 8.81 -13.08 -6.12
CA MET A 143 8.19 -12.57 -4.89
C MET A 143 8.79 -13.21 -3.65
N GLU A 144 8.98 -14.53 -3.64
CA GLU A 144 9.53 -15.28 -2.50
C GLU A 144 10.99 -14.88 -2.19
N ARG A 145 11.85 -14.76 -3.20
CA ARG A 145 13.25 -14.32 -3.03
C ARG A 145 13.39 -12.86 -2.59
N SER A 146 12.45 -12.00 -3.00
CA SER A 146 12.49 -10.58 -2.64
C SER A 146 12.20 -10.31 -1.16
N ARG A 147 11.57 -11.26 -0.43
CA ARG A 147 11.12 -11.10 0.96
C ARG A 147 12.15 -10.50 1.91
N SER A 148 13.41 -10.93 1.82
CA SER A 148 14.49 -10.50 2.72
C SER A 148 15.10 -9.14 2.36
N HIS A 149 14.69 -8.54 1.23
CA HIS A 149 15.20 -7.28 0.67
C HIS A 149 14.15 -6.17 0.64
N MET A 150 13.01 -6.37 1.30
CA MET A 150 11.91 -5.41 1.30
C MET A 150 11.84 -4.65 2.64
N PRO A 151 11.45 -3.36 2.66
CA PRO A 151 11.40 -2.53 3.87
C PRO A 151 10.41 -3.08 4.89
N PRO A 152 10.76 -3.25 6.17
CA PRO A 152 9.81 -3.64 7.21
C PRO A 152 8.52 -2.80 7.18
N ASP A 153 8.64 -1.52 6.85
CA ASP A 153 7.55 -0.55 6.83
C ASP A 153 6.42 -0.90 5.85
N ILE A 154 6.68 -1.66 4.76
CA ILE A 154 5.60 -2.15 3.86
C ILE A 154 4.67 -3.17 4.55
N GLY A 155 4.96 -3.53 5.80
CA GLY A 155 4.15 -4.42 6.63
C GLY A 155 4.41 -5.88 6.30
N ARG A 156 3.50 -6.52 5.58
CA ARG A 156 3.65 -7.94 5.24
C ARG A 156 4.64 -8.11 4.08
N PRO A 157 5.70 -8.93 4.24
CA PRO A 157 6.60 -9.20 3.12
C PRO A 157 5.87 -9.93 1.99
N PRO A 158 6.33 -9.78 0.74
CA PRO A 158 5.78 -10.54 -0.36
C PRO A 158 5.97 -12.04 -0.13
N ARG A 159 4.98 -12.83 -0.53
CA ARG A 159 5.01 -14.29 -0.55
C ARG A 159 4.58 -14.76 -1.93
N ASN A 160 4.96 -15.98 -2.29
CA ASN A 160 4.62 -16.58 -3.56
C ASN A 160 3.09 -16.56 -3.82
N ILE A 161 2.64 -15.72 -4.77
CA ILE A 161 1.22 -15.49 -5.04
C ILE A 161 0.52 -16.75 -5.57
N VAL A 162 1.21 -17.58 -6.35
CA VAL A 162 0.65 -18.82 -6.89
C VAL A 162 0.35 -19.81 -5.77
N LYS A 163 1.26 -19.94 -4.78
CA LYS A 163 1.09 -20.86 -3.65
C LYS A 163 0.10 -20.38 -2.60
N HIS A 164 -0.05 -19.06 -2.42
CA HIS A 164 -0.70 -18.50 -1.23
C HIS A 164 -1.88 -17.55 -1.48
N SER A 165 -2.21 -17.20 -2.73
CA SER A 165 -3.28 -16.25 -3.08
C SER A 165 -4.64 -16.58 -2.44
N ALA A 166 -4.97 -17.87 -2.27
CA ALA A 166 -6.21 -18.28 -1.60
C ALA A 166 -6.30 -17.85 -0.12
N GLY A 167 -5.18 -17.56 0.53
CA GLY A 167 -5.09 -17.11 1.93
C GLY A 167 -4.50 -15.72 2.08
N PHE A 168 -4.40 -14.93 1.01
CA PHE A 168 -3.99 -13.53 1.09
C PHE A 168 -5.05 -12.71 1.81
N LYS A 169 -4.62 -11.91 2.78
CA LYS A 169 -5.48 -10.90 3.43
C LYS A 169 -5.57 -9.63 2.57
N ALA A 170 -6.54 -8.75 2.85
CA ALA A 170 -6.68 -7.46 2.19
C ALA A 170 -5.36 -6.66 2.07
N VAL A 171 -4.53 -6.62 3.13
CA VAL A 171 -3.23 -5.92 3.07
C VAL A 171 -2.23 -6.55 2.10
N GLU A 172 -2.27 -7.87 1.87
CA GLU A 172 -1.42 -8.55 0.90
C GLU A 172 -1.87 -8.25 -0.53
N TRP A 173 -3.19 -8.18 -0.75
CA TRP A 173 -3.75 -7.73 -2.03
C TRP A 173 -3.50 -6.24 -2.29
N ALA A 174 -3.56 -5.38 -1.27
CA ALA A 174 -3.17 -3.98 -1.38
C ALA A 174 -1.71 -3.85 -1.83
N ASN A 175 -0.79 -4.56 -1.15
CA ASN A 175 0.62 -4.59 -1.54
C ASN A 175 0.81 -5.16 -2.96
N TRP A 176 0.05 -6.19 -3.34
CA TRP A 176 0.06 -6.70 -4.72
C TRP A 176 -0.30 -5.61 -5.72
N ILE A 177 -1.41 -4.91 -5.54
CA ILE A 177 -1.86 -3.85 -6.47
C ILE A 177 -0.80 -2.75 -6.55
N ILE A 178 -0.44 -2.18 -5.41
CA ILE A 178 0.27 -0.92 -5.31
C ILE A 178 1.78 -1.07 -5.58
N LEU A 179 2.37 -2.19 -5.17
CA LEU A 179 3.83 -2.38 -5.17
C LEU A 179 4.30 -3.39 -6.22
N PHE A 180 3.62 -4.53 -6.35
CA PHE A 180 4.21 -5.68 -7.05
C PHE A 180 3.62 -5.98 -8.43
N SER A 181 2.34 -5.68 -8.65
CA SER A 181 1.61 -6.11 -9.84
C SER A 181 2.19 -5.54 -11.12
N LEU A 182 2.38 -4.21 -11.22
CA LEU A 182 2.92 -3.58 -12.43
C LEU A 182 4.37 -4.02 -12.73
N PRO A 183 5.32 -4.03 -11.78
CA PRO A 183 6.67 -4.57 -12.02
C PRO A 183 6.69 -6.02 -12.50
N LEU A 184 5.80 -6.85 -11.97
CA LEU A 184 5.75 -8.28 -12.29
C LEU A 184 5.04 -8.54 -13.62
N LEU A 185 3.99 -7.78 -13.96
CA LEU A 185 3.19 -7.97 -15.17
C LEU A 185 3.81 -7.30 -16.41
N LYS A 186 4.65 -6.27 -16.24
CA LYS A 186 5.33 -5.60 -17.36
C LYS A 186 6.18 -6.58 -18.17
N GLY A 187 5.96 -6.63 -19.48
CA GLY A 187 6.62 -7.57 -20.40
C GLY A 187 6.07 -9.00 -20.34
N ARG A 188 5.05 -9.28 -19.52
CA ARG A 188 4.39 -10.59 -19.40
C ARG A 188 2.91 -10.56 -19.72
N LEU A 189 2.26 -9.41 -19.47
CA LEU A 189 0.88 -9.13 -19.83
C LEU A 189 0.85 -8.28 -21.11
N PRO A 190 -0.13 -8.46 -22.02
CA PRO A 190 -0.26 -7.60 -23.19
C PRO A 190 -0.33 -6.12 -22.81
N GLN A 191 0.29 -5.27 -23.64
CA GLN A 191 0.46 -3.85 -23.31
C GLN A 191 -0.88 -3.14 -23.04
N SER A 192 -1.93 -3.45 -23.82
CA SER A 192 -3.27 -2.88 -23.60
C SER A 192 -3.83 -3.23 -22.21
N ASN A 193 -3.72 -4.49 -21.80
CA ASN A 193 -4.17 -4.96 -20.48
C ASN A 193 -3.34 -4.39 -19.33
N LEU A 194 -2.03 -4.20 -19.54
CA LEU A 194 -1.16 -3.55 -18.57
C LEU A 194 -1.55 -2.08 -18.35
N LEU A 195 -1.84 -1.34 -19.43
CA LEU A 195 -2.32 0.04 -19.37
C LEU A 195 -3.72 0.15 -18.77
N GLY A 196 -4.59 -0.84 -19.02
CA GLY A 196 -5.87 -0.94 -18.33
C GLY A 196 -5.68 -1.07 -16.82
N TRP A 197 -4.86 -2.04 -16.40
CA TRP A 197 -4.58 -2.29 -14.99
C TRP A 197 -3.84 -1.13 -14.31
N SER A 198 -2.93 -0.42 -15.00
CA SER A 198 -2.21 0.71 -14.41
C SER A 198 -3.14 1.85 -14.00
N ARG A 199 -4.22 2.10 -14.76
CA ARG A 199 -5.25 3.09 -14.37
C ARG A 199 -5.92 2.72 -13.04
N PHE A 200 -6.24 1.44 -12.86
CA PHE A 200 -6.77 0.96 -11.59
C PHE A 200 -5.76 1.10 -10.45
N VAL A 201 -4.50 0.74 -10.69
CA VAL A 201 -3.43 0.89 -9.70
C VAL A 201 -3.25 2.36 -9.29
N GLU A 202 -3.28 3.29 -10.24
CA GLU A 202 -3.19 4.73 -10.00
C GLU A 202 -4.41 5.25 -9.21
N ALA A 203 -5.63 4.86 -9.61
CA ALA A 203 -6.84 5.22 -8.86
C ALA A 203 -6.79 4.70 -7.42
N VAL A 204 -6.32 3.47 -7.20
CA VAL A 204 -6.17 2.89 -5.86
C VAL A 204 -5.19 3.71 -5.04
N LYS A 205 -4.02 4.09 -5.60
CA LYS A 205 -3.02 4.91 -4.89
C LYS A 205 -3.61 6.24 -4.43
N LEU A 206 -4.33 6.94 -5.31
CA LEU A 206 -5.00 8.21 -4.98
C LEU A 206 -6.08 8.01 -3.90
N CYS A 207 -6.93 6.98 -4.04
CA CYS A 207 -8.00 6.72 -3.06
C CYS A 207 -7.50 6.41 -1.65
N ILE A 208 -6.29 5.86 -1.51
CA ILE A 208 -5.73 5.51 -0.21
C ILE A 208 -4.89 6.63 0.41
N GLN A 209 -4.76 7.80 -0.21
CA GLN A 209 -4.05 8.92 0.40
C GLN A 209 -4.79 9.42 1.67
N PRO A 210 -4.06 10.00 2.64
CA PRO A 210 -4.67 10.59 3.83
C PRO A 210 -5.45 11.87 3.52
N LEU A 211 -5.10 12.56 2.45
CA LEU A 211 -5.69 13.78 1.94
C LEU A 211 -5.88 13.62 0.44
N ILE A 212 -7.02 14.06 -0.09
CA ILE A 212 -7.35 14.02 -1.51
C ILE A 212 -7.78 15.44 -1.87
N GLU A 213 -7.10 16.05 -2.84
CA GLU A 213 -7.42 17.38 -3.34
C GLU A 213 -8.64 17.33 -4.27
N PHE A 214 -9.36 18.44 -4.41
CA PHE A 214 -10.58 18.49 -5.22
C PHE A 214 -10.33 18.18 -6.69
N GLU A 215 -9.18 18.61 -7.24
CA GLU A 215 -8.78 18.33 -8.62
C GLU A 215 -8.48 16.84 -8.85
N GLU A 216 -8.10 16.10 -7.80
CA GLU A 216 -7.84 14.66 -7.88
C GLU A 216 -9.13 13.85 -7.98
N LEU A 217 -10.27 14.38 -7.54
CA LEU A 217 -11.57 13.67 -7.62
C LEU A 217 -11.95 13.34 -9.06
N ASP A 218 -11.79 14.30 -9.97
CA ASP A 218 -12.06 14.07 -11.40
C ASP A 218 -11.07 13.11 -12.02
N LEU A 219 -9.80 13.17 -11.61
CA LEU A 219 -8.78 12.22 -12.05
C LEU A 219 -9.14 10.79 -11.62
N ILE A 220 -9.49 10.56 -10.36
CA ILE A 220 -9.89 9.24 -9.86
C ILE A 220 -11.14 8.74 -10.59
N ARG A 221 -12.15 9.60 -10.76
CA ARG A 221 -13.38 9.28 -11.50
C ARG A 221 -13.06 8.81 -12.92
N ASN A 222 -12.16 9.51 -13.60
CA ASN A 222 -11.72 9.16 -14.95
C ASN A 222 -10.97 7.83 -14.97
N LEU A 223 -9.97 7.64 -14.09
CA LEU A 223 -9.18 6.42 -14.02
C LEU A 223 -10.03 5.17 -13.76
N LEU A 224 -10.98 5.24 -12.81
CA LEU A 224 -11.88 4.13 -12.51
C LEU A 224 -12.86 3.84 -13.66
N SER A 225 -13.39 4.88 -14.31
CA SER A 225 -14.29 4.72 -15.46
C SER A 225 -13.56 4.13 -16.66
N GLU A 226 -12.35 4.61 -16.96
CA GLU A 226 -11.52 4.09 -18.04
C GLU A 226 -11.07 2.64 -17.78
N PHE A 227 -10.71 2.31 -16.54
CA PHE A 227 -10.44 0.93 -16.16
C PHE A 227 -11.67 0.05 -16.32
N TYR A 228 -12.85 0.50 -15.88
CA TYR A 228 -14.10 -0.26 -16.04
C TYR A 228 -14.41 -0.53 -17.52
N ASN A 229 -14.30 0.49 -18.38
CA ASN A 229 -14.53 0.35 -19.82
C ASN A 229 -13.51 -0.59 -20.47
N HIS A 230 -12.23 -0.48 -20.11
CA HIS A 230 -11.21 -1.44 -20.54
C HIS A 230 -11.56 -2.85 -20.07
N TYR A 231 -11.99 -3.01 -18.81
CA TYR A 231 -12.35 -4.30 -18.24
C TYR A 231 -13.52 -4.94 -19.01
N ALA A 232 -14.58 -4.16 -19.25
CA ALA A 232 -15.76 -4.58 -20.00
C ALA A 232 -15.39 -5.04 -21.42
N ASN A 233 -14.54 -4.30 -22.12
CA ASN A 233 -14.13 -4.61 -23.49
C ASN A 233 -13.17 -5.81 -23.56
N SER A 234 -12.13 -5.83 -22.74
CA SER A 234 -11.06 -6.84 -22.83
C SER A 234 -11.39 -8.15 -22.12
N TYR A 235 -12.10 -8.11 -20.98
CA TYR A 235 -12.37 -9.29 -20.16
C TYR A 235 -13.83 -9.75 -20.29
N GLY A 236 -14.76 -8.80 -20.44
CA GLY A 236 -16.18 -9.04 -20.69
C GLY A 236 -16.54 -9.26 -22.16
N VAL A 237 -15.63 -8.96 -23.10
CA VAL A 237 -15.81 -9.03 -24.56
C VAL A 237 -17.12 -8.34 -24.98
N GLY A 238 -17.27 -7.07 -24.58
CA GLY A 238 -18.43 -6.25 -24.97
C GLY A 238 -19.79 -6.73 -24.42
N GLY A 239 -19.79 -7.66 -23.45
CA GLY A 239 -21.03 -8.19 -22.85
C GLY A 239 -21.23 -9.69 -23.08
N GLU A 240 -20.50 -10.32 -24.00
CA GLU A 240 -20.63 -11.76 -24.30
C GLU A 240 -20.29 -12.64 -23.09
N ARG A 241 -19.26 -12.24 -22.33
CA ARG A 241 -18.83 -12.96 -21.13
C ARG A 241 -19.49 -12.39 -19.90
N LEU A 242 -20.81 -12.52 -19.84
CA LEU A 242 -21.64 -11.98 -18.77
C LEU A 242 -21.09 -12.25 -17.34
N PRO A 243 -20.50 -13.43 -17.02
CA PRO A 243 -19.93 -13.67 -15.70
C PRO A 243 -18.78 -12.76 -15.27
N ALA A 244 -18.16 -12.02 -16.19
CA ALA A 244 -17.14 -11.01 -15.88
C ALA A 244 -17.72 -9.79 -15.13
N PHE A 245 -18.99 -9.47 -15.36
CA PHE A 245 -19.64 -8.25 -14.86
C PHE A 245 -20.19 -8.43 -13.45
N LEU A 246 -19.33 -8.86 -12.53
CA LEU A 246 -19.68 -8.96 -11.11
C LEU A 246 -20.02 -7.57 -10.55
N ILE A 247 -20.94 -7.52 -9.58
CA ILE A 247 -21.37 -6.26 -8.97
C ILE A 247 -20.21 -5.48 -8.33
N SER A 248 -19.14 -6.16 -7.92
CA SER A 248 -17.92 -5.54 -7.42
C SER A 248 -17.31 -4.60 -8.46
N PHE A 249 -17.19 -5.01 -9.73
CA PHE A 249 -16.69 -4.11 -10.78
C PHE A 249 -17.62 -2.92 -11.02
N HIS A 250 -18.93 -3.10 -10.88
CA HIS A 250 -19.88 -1.99 -10.97
C HIS A 250 -19.72 -0.98 -9.82
N TYR A 251 -19.46 -1.43 -8.59
CA TYR A 251 -19.23 -0.56 -7.43
C TYR A 251 -18.00 0.36 -7.58
N LEU A 252 -17.08 0.07 -8.50
CA LEU A 252 -15.98 0.99 -8.85
C LEU A 252 -16.50 2.36 -9.29
N LEU A 253 -17.65 2.39 -9.98
CA LEU A 253 -18.26 3.63 -10.48
C LEU A 253 -18.92 4.48 -9.38
N HIS A 254 -18.97 3.97 -8.13
CA HIS A 254 -19.56 4.65 -6.97
C HIS A 254 -18.53 5.03 -5.89
N VAL A 255 -17.24 4.80 -6.14
CA VAL A 255 -16.19 5.13 -5.18
C VAL A 255 -16.11 6.64 -4.96
N ILE A 256 -16.19 7.43 -6.03
CA ILE A 256 -16.09 8.89 -5.91
C ILE A 256 -17.29 9.49 -5.21
N ASP A 257 -18.50 9.00 -5.48
CA ASP A 257 -19.70 9.41 -4.74
C ASP A 257 -19.48 9.25 -3.22
N SER A 258 -18.78 8.18 -2.81
CA SER A 258 -18.45 7.93 -1.40
C SER A 258 -17.39 8.88 -0.84
N ILE A 259 -16.40 9.27 -1.66
CA ILE A 259 -15.35 10.21 -1.27
C ILE A 259 -15.93 11.62 -1.13
N GLU A 260 -16.82 12.03 -2.02
CA GLU A 260 -17.52 13.32 -1.94
C GLU A 260 -18.39 13.43 -0.68
N ASP A 261 -19.00 12.31 -0.24
CA ASP A 261 -19.85 12.27 0.94
C ASP A 261 -19.10 12.16 2.28
N PHE A 262 -17.95 11.45 2.31
CA PHE A 262 -17.26 11.10 3.56
C PHE A 262 -15.82 11.61 3.67
N GLY A 263 -15.29 12.22 2.61
CA GLY A 263 -13.89 12.56 2.48
C GLY A 263 -13.00 11.35 2.13
N PRO A 264 -11.70 11.37 2.47
CA PRO A 264 -10.76 10.33 2.08
C PRO A 264 -11.17 8.93 2.58
N CYS A 265 -10.94 7.90 1.74
CA CYS A 265 -11.37 6.52 2.04
C CYS A 265 -10.81 5.96 3.36
N ARG A 266 -9.65 6.46 3.82
CA ARG A 266 -9.08 6.10 5.12
C ARG A 266 -10.00 6.39 6.30
N GLY A 267 -10.89 7.37 6.17
CA GLY A 267 -11.84 7.74 7.22
C GLY A 267 -12.92 6.68 7.45
N PHE A 268 -13.23 5.86 6.43
CA PHE A 268 -14.38 4.94 6.48
C PHE A 268 -14.09 3.51 5.99
N TRP A 269 -12.87 3.19 5.55
CA TRP A 269 -12.49 1.82 5.22
C TRP A 269 -12.59 0.87 6.43
N GLN A 270 -12.78 -0.42 6.18
CA GLN A 270 -13.13 -1.35 7.26
C GLN A 270 -11.95 -1.99 8.01
N PHE A 271 -10.70 -1.67 7.67
CA PHE A 271 -9.52 -2.22 8.36
C PHE A 271 -9.57 -2.06 9.90
N PRO A 272 -9.90 -0.89 10.48
CA PRO A 272 -9.98 -0.74 11.93
C PRO A 272 -11.13 -1.57 12.54
N MET A 273 -12.28 -1.60 11.86
CA MET A 273 -13.45 -2.36 12.30
C MET A 273 -13.17 -3.86 12.30
N GLU A 274 -12.55 -4.41 11.25
CA GLU A 274 -12.18 -5.82 11.20
C GLU A 274 -11.14 -6.18 12.26
N ARG A 275 -10.16 -5.29 12.50
CA ARG A 275 -9.20 -5.48 13.59
C ARG A 275 -9.90 -5.56 14.93
N PHE A 276 -10.85 -4.65 15.18
CA PHE A 276 -11.64 -4.64 16.42
C PHE A 276 -12.47 -5.92 16.56
N CYS A 277 -13.18 -6.34 15.51
CA CYS A 277 -13.88 -7.62 15.49
C CYS A 277 -12.94 -8.80 15.77
N GLY A 278 -11.75 -8.81 15.18
CA GLY A 278 -10.72 -9.81 15.41
C GLY A 278 -10.20 -9.86 16.84
N MET A 279 -10.25 -8.74 17.58
CA MET A 279 -9.97 -8.69 19.02
C MET A 279 -11.13 -9.20 19.87
N LEU A 280 -12.38 -8.97 19.44
CA LEU A 280 -13.58 -9.37 20.17
C LEU A 280 -13.90 -10.87 20.02
N ILE A 281 -13.75 -11.44 18.82
CA ILE A 281 -14.11 -12.84 18.54
C ILE A 281 -13.44 -13.83 19.51
N PRO A 282 -12.12 -13.74 19.81
CA PRO A 282 -11.47 -14.62 20.78
C PRO A 282 -12.00 -14.51 22.22
N LEU A 283 -12.65 -13.40 22.58
CA LEU A 283 -13.28 -13.23 23.89
C LEU A 283 -14.56 -14.06 24.04
N VAL A 284 -15.13 -14.57 22.94
CA VAL A 284 -16.32 -15.42 22.98
C VAL A 284 -15.92 -16.86 23.28
N SER A 285 -15.76 -17.17 24.56
CA SER A 285 -15.44 -18.51 25.07
C SER A 285 -16.69 -19.38 25.30
N SER A 286 -17.85 -18.76 25.54
CA SER A 286 -19.11 -19.47 25.79
C SER A 286 -19.88 -19.76 24.50
N ARG A 287 -20.18 -21.03 24.25
CA ARG A 287 -21.06 -21.47 23.15
C ARG A 287 -22.56 -21.33 23.48
N LYS A 288 -22.92 -21.31 24.76
CA LYS A 288 -24.33 -21.25 25.22
C LYS A 288 -24.86 -19.82 25.33
N LEU A 289 -24.04 -18.90 25.84
CA LEU A 289 -24.40 -17.49 26.05
C LEU A 289 -23.28 -16.57 25.51
N PRO A 290 -23.08 -16.54 24.18
CA PRO A 290 -21.92 -15.87 23.57
C PRO A 290 -21.92 -14.35 23.84
N TYR A 291 -23.09 -13.70 23.77
CA TYR A 291 -23.19 -12.25 23.95
C TYR A 291 -22.95 -11.82 25.41
N VAL A 292 -23.50 -12.55 26.38
CA VAL A 292 -23.27 -12.26 27.81
C VAL A 292 -21.80 -12.46 28.17
N ASN A 293 -21.19 -13.53 27.65
CA ASN A 293 -19.77 -13.80 27.87
C ASN A 293 -18.87 -12.71 27.26
N LEU A 294 -19.16 -12.29 26.02
CA LEU A 294 -18.45 -11.20 25.37
C LEU A 294 -18.56 -9.91 26.20
N PHE A 295 -19.77 -9.55 26.63
CA PHE A 295 -20.01 -8.35 27.44
C PHE A 295 -19.21 -8.37 28.74
N ASN A 296 -19.23 -9.48 29.47
CA ASN A 296 -18.48 -9.61 30.73
C ASN A 296 -16.97 -9.51 30.51
N ASN A 297 -16.45 -10.10 29.43
CA ASN A 297 -15.02 -10.05 29.11
C ASN A 297 -14.57 -8.63 28.72
N VAL A 298 -15.37 -7.93 27.91
CA VAL A 298 -15.12 -6.52 27.57
C VAL A 298 -15.17 -5.66 28.83
N LEU A 299 -16.21 -5.81 29.66
CA LEU A 299 -16.34 -5.07 30.92
C LEU A 299 -15.15 -5.31 31.85
N MET A 300 -14.67 -6.54 31.96
CA MET A 300 -13.50 -6.88 32.76
C MET A 300 -12.22 -6.22 32.23
N GLN A 301 -12.01 -6.22 30.91
CA GLN A 301 -10.88 -5.53 30.28
C GLN A 301 -10.93 -4.02 30.53
N GLU A 302 -12.09 -3.39 30.36
CA GLU A 302 -12.24 -1.96 30.65
C GLU A 302 -11.98 -1.65 32.12
N ARG A 303 -12.56 -2.42 33.05
CA ARG A 303 -12.29 -2.27 34.49
C ARG A 303 -10.81 -2.41 34.83
N PHE A 304 -10.09 -3.33 34.17
CA PHE A 304 -8.65 -3.48 34.36
C PHE A 304 -7.89 -2.23 33.92
N LYS A 305 -8.29 -1.57 32.82
CA LYS A 305 -7.69 -0.29 32.39
C LYS A 305 -7.90 0.81 33.43
N TYR A 306 -9.07 0.88 34.08
CA TYR A 306 -9.32 1.89 35.12
C TYR A 306 -8.41 1.76 36.35
N LEU A 307 -7.84 0.58 36.62
CA LEU A 307 -6.89 0.40 37.72
C LEU A 307 -5.65 1.30 37.58
N GLN A 308 -5.26 1.68 36.36
CA GLN A 308 -4.13 2.59 36.13
C GLN A 308 -4.40 4.02 36.64
N LEU A 309 -5.68 4.41 36.76
CA LEU A 309 -6.10 5.72 37.27
C LEU A 309 -6.13 5.77 38.80
N LEU A 310 -6.05 4.61 39.46
CA LEU A 310 -6.04 4.50 40.92
C LEU A 310 -4.57 4.40 41.39
N PRO A 311 -4.04 5.40 42.14
CA PRO A 311 -2.60 5.47 42.46
C PRO A 311 -2.02 4.20 43.08
N ILE A 312 -2.75 3.60 44.03
CA ILE A 312 -2.34 2.39 44.75
C ILE A 312 -2.14 1.20 43.78
N TYR A 313 -3.02 1.06 42.79
CA TYR A 313 -2.95 -0.04 41.83
C TYR A 313 -2.02 0.27 40.66
N ASN A 314 -1.94 1.54 40.25
CA ASN A 314 -0.98 2.01 39.25
C ASN A 314 0.45 1.69 39.68
N GLU A 315 0.81 1.97 40.93
CA GLU A 315 2.14 1.68 41.45
C GLU A 315 2.41 0.17 41.58
N LYS A 316 1.44 -0.61 42.08
CA LYS A 316 1.63 -2.05 42.31
C LYS A 316 1.62 -2.90 41.04
N VAL A 317 0.77 -2.57 40.07
CA VAL A 317 0.52 -3.39 38.88
C VAL A 317 1.23 -2.84 37.65
N PHE A 318 1.29 -1.51 37.51
CA PHE A 318 1.71 -0.85 36.28
C PHE A 318 3.07 -0.15 36.35
N SER A 319 3.74 -0.11 37.51
CA SER A 319 5.09 0.47 37.67
C SER A 319 6.12 -0.12 36.71
N ASN A 320 6.04 -1.42 36.41
CA ASN A 320 6.92 -2.10 35.45
C ASN A 320 6.71 -1.66 33.99
N PHE A 321 5.56 -1.04 33.69
CA PHE A 321 5.17 -0.60 32.35
C PHE A 321 5.29 0.91 32.16
N LYS A 322 5.62 1.68 33.20
CA LYS A 322 5.95 3.11 33.06
C LYS A 322 7.17 3.25 32.15
N GLU A 323 7.19 4.32 31.35
CA GLU A 323 8.37 4.67 30.55
C GLU A 323 9.58 4.71 31.48
N LYS A 324 10.51 3.78 31.24
CA LYS A 324 11.80 3.80 31.91
C LYS A 324 12.48 5.11 31.52
N GLU A 325 13.14 5.76 32.48
CA GLU A 325 13.97 6.94 32.23
C GLU A 325 14.81 6.74 30.95
N LYS A 326 15.03 7.84 30.19
CA LYS A 326 15.83 7.82 28.95
C LYS A 326 17.13 7.07 29.21
N LYS A 327 17.21 5.83 28.71
CA LYS A 327 18.38 4.98 28.91
C LYS A 327 19.58 5.65 28.25
N THR A 328 20.57 6.03 29.05
CA THR A 328 21.90 6.35 28.54
C THR A 328 22.54 5.04 28.08
N TRP A 329 22.79 4.94 26.78
CA TRP A 329 23.44 3.78 26.20
C TRP A 329 24.94 4.08 26.01
N PRO A 330 25.81 3.09 26.20
CA PRO A 330 27.21 3.24 25.84
C PRO A 330 27.34 3.43 24.32
N VAL A 331 28.36 4.18 23.89
CA VAL A 331 28.61 4.58 22.48
C VAL A 331 28.58 3.40 21.50
N HIS A 332 29.11 2.25 21.89
CA HIS A 332 29.10 1.04 21.05
C HIS A 332 27.70 0.45 20.80
N ARG A 333 26.67 0.88 21.55
CA ARG A 333 25.28 0.47 21.37
C ARG A 333 24.46 1.50 20.65
N VAL A 334 24.51 2.75 21.11
CA VAL A 334 23.79 3.87 20.51
C VAL A 334 24.71 5.09 20.51
N TYR A 335 24.77 5.80 19.39
CA TYR A 335 25.53 7.04 19.26
C TYR A 335 24.71 8.10 18.53
N SER A 336 24.74 9.31 19.07
CA SER A 336 24.29 10.55 18.45
C SER A 336 25.11 11.69 19.07
N ASN A 337 25.14 12.85 18.43
CA ASN A 337 25.81 14.04 18.96
C ASN A 337 24.93 15.28 18.78
N GLU A 338 25.36 16.42 19.30
CA GLU A 338 24.57 17.66 19.32
C GLU A 338 24.06 18.11 17.94
N LEU A 339 24.75 17.78 16.85
CA LEU A 339 24.32 18.11 15.48
C LEU A 339 23.11 17.28 15.02
N TYR A 340 22.92 16.10 15.59
CA TYR A 340 21.92 15.13 15.14
C TYR A 340 20.97 14.69 16.26
N VAL A 341 21.10 15.26 17.45
CA VAL A 341 20.39 14.81 18.64
C VAL A 341 18.88 14.92 18.39
N HIS A 342 18.15 13.89 18.79
CA HIS A 342 16.70 13.72 18.57
C HIS A 342 16.24 13.43 17.14
N GLU A 343 17.09 13.60 16.13
CA GLU A 343 16.77 13.28 14.74
C GLU A 343 17.44 11.99 14.26
N TYR A 344 18.74 11.82 14.52
CA TYR A 344 19.47 10.64 14.03
C TYR A 344 20.28 9.98 15.12
N GLU A 345 20.19 8.65 15.18
CA GLU A 345 20.92 7.81 16.12
C GLU A 345 21.50 6.60 15.39
N PHE A 346 22.79 6.34 15.55
CA PHE A 346 23.37 5.08 15.14
C PHE A 346 23.15 4.00 16.19
N TYR A 347 22.95 2.78 15.72
CA TYR A 347 22.80 1.59 16.55
C TYR A 347 23.82 0.52 16.17
N SER A 348 24.17 -0.31 17.15
CA SER A 348 25.02 -1.49 16.96
C SER A 348 24.56 -2.39 15.78
N PRO A 349 25.45 -3.18 15.16
CA PRO A 349 26.85 -3.47 15.53
C PRO A 349 27.79 -2.25 15.45
N PHE A 350 28.87 -2.29 16.24
CA PHE A 350 29.89 -1.24 16.32
C PHE A 350 31.29 -1.86 16.17
N VAL A 351 32.13 -1.28 15.32
CA VAL A 351 33.55 -1.66 15.17
C VAL A 351 34.38 -0.42 14.84
N ASN A 352 35.57 -0.31 15.44
CA ASN A 352 36.56 0.69 15.02
C ASN A 352 37.32 0.20 13.79
N CYS A 353 37.45 1.05 12.77
CA CYS A 353 38.03 0.74 11.48
C CYS A 353 39.04 1.80 11.05
N VAL A 354 39.85 1.46 10.04
CA VAL A 354 40.78 2.37 9.37
C VAL A 354 40.31 2.57 7.92
N LEU A 355 40.34 3.81 7.44
CA LEU A 355 39.95 4.15 6.07
C LEU A 355 40.94 3.57 5.06
N THR A 356 40.42 2.98 3.99
CA THR A 356 41.22 2.65 2.81
C THR A 356 41.54 3.90 1.99
N LYS A 357 42.57 3.85 1.14
CA LYS A 357 42.95 4.97 0.25
C LYS A 357 41.77 5.52 -0.57
N ASN A 358 40.91 4.63 -1.07
CA ASN A 358 39.73 5.01 -1.85
C ASN A 358 38.64 5.67 -1.00
N GLU A 359 38.47 5.20 0.24
CA GLU A 359 37.53 5.81 1.19
C GLU A 359 38.01 7.21 1.60
N VAL A 360 39.32 7.41 1.84
CA VAL A 360 39.89 8.74 2.10
C VAL A 360 39.57 9.71 0.97
N ILE A 361 39.77 9.32 -0.30
CA ILE A 361 39.48 10.18 -1.46
C ILE A 361 38.01 10.61 -1.47
N LYS A 362 37.09 9.65 -1.26
CA LYS A 362 35.65 9.93 -1.28
C LYS A 362 35.18 10.74 -0.09
N LEU A 363 35.79 10.53 1.07
CA LEU A 363 35.48 11.29 2.26
C LEU A 363 35.96 12.74 2.10
N LYS A 364 37.14 12.96 1.49
CA LYS A 364 37.59 14.30 1.10
C LYS A 364 36.61 14.98 0.15
N GLN A 365 36.10 14.27 -0.86
CA GLN A 365 35.09 14.80 -1.78
C GLN A 365 33.80 15.18 -1.04
N CYS A 366 33.36 14.36 -0.09
CA CYS A 366 32.17 14.64 0.72
C CYS A 366 32.36 15.88 1.60
N TYR A 367 33.49 16.00 2.32
CA TYR A 367 33.80 17.21 3.10
C TYR A 367 33.96 18.45 2.23
N ALA A 368 34.59 18.32 1.06
CA ALA A 368 34.73 19.41 0.10
C ALA A 368 33.35 19.95 -0.31
N ALA A 369 32.38 19.07 -0.56
CA ALA A 369 31.01 19.45 -0.83
C ALA A 369 30.33 20.14 0.37
N ILE A 370 30.46 19.56 1.59
CA ILE A 370 29.86 20.12 2.82
C ILE A 370 30.37 21.53 3.12
N PHE A 371 31.68 21.75 2.98
CA PHE A 371 32.31 23.05 3.27
C PHE A 371 32.38 23.98 2.05
N GLN A 372 31.86 23.55 0.89
CA GLN A 372 31.94 24.29 -0.37
C GLN A 372 33.37 24.71 -0.74
N LYS A 373 34.31 23.77 -0.61
CA LYS A 373 35.76 23.95 -0.86
C LYS A 373 36.27 23.00 -1.94
N ASN A 374 37.46 23.28 -2.47
CA ASN A 374 38.13 22.31 -3.34
C ASN A 374 38.59 21.08 -2.55
N THR A 375 38.58 19.91 -3.19
CA THR A 375 39.04 18.66 -2.54
C THR A 375 40.51 18.73 -2.10
N SER A 376 41.34 19.53 -2.77
CA SER A 376 42.74 19.78 -2.40
C SER A 376 42.89 20.52 -1.07
N GLU A 377 41.89 21.31 -0.67
CA GLU A 377 41.89 22.06 0.60
C GLU A 377 41.53 21.19 1.80
N ILE A 378 40.93 20.00 1.57
CA ILE A 378 40.64 19.03 2.62
C ILE A 378 41.89 18.20 2.93
N THR A 379 42.69 18.73 3.85
CA THR A 379 43.91 18.10 4.39
C THR A 379 43.68 17.51 5.79
N ASN A 380 44.56 16.63 6.26
CA ASN A 380 44.54 16.09 7.64
C ASN A 380 43.28 15.28 8.03
N ILE A 381 42.77 14.44 7.13
CA ILE A 381 41.72 13.47 7.49
C ILE A 381 42.30 12.39 8.42
N LYS A 382 41.64 12.17 9.56
CA LYS A 382 41.95 11.06 10.47
C LYS A 382 41.59 9.74 9.78
N GLU A 383 42.51 8.77 9.77
CA GLU A 383 42.22 7.48 9.13
C GLU A 383 41.32 6.58 9.97
N ASN A 384 41.30 6.78 11.29
CA ASN A 384 40.47 6.00 12.21
C ASN A 384 39.03 6.52 12.22
N TYR A 385 38.06 5.60 12.20
CA TYR A 385 36.65 5.92 12.31
C TYR A 385 35.87 4.83 13.04
N ALA A 386 34.72 5.22 13.60
CA ALA A 386 33.77 4.29 14.20
C ALA A 386 32.73 3.87 13.15
N LYS A 387 32.56 2.56 12.95
CA LYS A 387 31.58 1.99 12.01
C LYS A 387 30.35 1.47 12.76
N TYR A 388 29.17 1.77 12.25
CA TYR A 388 27.88 1.36 12.79
C TYR A 388 27.04 0.59 11.76
N GLY A 389 26.19 -0.30 12.26
CA GLY A 389 25.39 -1.17 11.40
C GLY A 389 24.01 -0.63 11.05
N LYS A 390 23.45 0.26 11.87
CA LYS A 390 22.07 0.73 11.77
C LYS A 390 21.95 2.22 12.04
N LEU A 391 20.97 2.86 11.40
CA LEU A 391 20.59 4.25 11.58
C LEU A 391 19.10 4.30 11.96
N ARG A 392 18.77 5.05 13.00
CA ARG A 392 17.42 5.55 13.24
C ARG A 392 17.30 6.93 12.61
N THR A 393 16.28 7.15 11.78
CA THR A 393 15.99 8.46 11.17
C THR A 393 15.09 9.30 12.06
N LYS A 394 14.88 10.57 11.67
CA LYS A 394 14.03 11.55 12.38
C LYS A 394 12.61 11.07 12.60
N ASP A 395 12.08 10.27 11.67
CA ASP A 395 10.73 9.68 11.75
C ASP A 395 10.67 8.41 12.61
N GLY A 396 11.80 8.00 13.20
CA GLY A 396 11.91 6.83 14.06
C GLY A 396 12.12 5.50 13.34
N ASN A 397 12.24 5.51 12.00
CA ASN A 397 12.47 4.31 11.21
C ASN A 397 13.92 3.81 11.37
N ILE A 398 14.11 2.48 11.36
CA ILE A 398 15.43 1.86 11.44
C ILE A 398 15.86 1.38 10.04
N ILE A 399 16.99 1.91 9.57
CA ILE A 399 17.65 1.52 8.32
C ILE A 399 18.89 0.70 8.67
N SER A 400 18.99 -0.50 8.10
CA SER A 400 20.17 -1.36 8.24
C SER A 400 21.21 -1.03 7.17
N SER A 401 22.45 -1.49 7.37
CA SER A 401 23.48 -1.51 6.33
C SER A 401 23.74 -2.93 5.82
N LYS A 402 24.30 -3.06 4.60
CA LYS A 402 24.73 -4.35 4.06
C LYS A 402 25.76 -5.04 4.95
N TRP A 403 26.65 -4.28 5.58
CA TRP A 403 27.65 -4.81 6.51
C TRP A 403 27.03 -5.64 7.64
N TRP A 404 25.83 -5.30 8.10
CA TRP A 404 25.15 -6.04 9.16
C TRP A 404 24.50 -7.35 8.68
N LYS A 405 24.16 -7.49 7.40
CA LYS A 405 23.38 -8.63 6.92
C LYS A 405 24.19 -9.92 7.02
N LYS A 406 23.96 -10.70 8.10
CA LYS A 406 24.54 -12.04 8.26
C LYS A 406 23.87 -13.00 7.28
N GLU A 407 24.64 -13.95 6.74
CA GLU A 407 24.16 -14.94 5.76
C GLU A 407 22.95 -15.77 6.24
N ASN A 408 22.71 -15.84 7.57
CA ASN A 408 21.62 -16.59 8.19
C ASN A 408 20.58 -15.71 8.93
N ASP A 409 20.59 -14.39 8.74
CA ASP A 409 19.60 -13.52 9.37
C ASP A 409 18.28 -13.54 8.58
N SER A 410 17.24 -14.10 9.19
CA SER A 410 15.88 -14.13 8.63
C SER A 410 15.14 -12.79 8.73
N SER A 411 15.72 -11.81 9.44
CA SER A 411 15.15 -10.47 9.55
C SER A 411 15.15 -9.76 8.19
N ARG A 412 14.10 -8.98 7.96
CA ARG A 412 13.98 -8.15 6.77
C ARG A 412 14.98 -7.01 6.92
N ASN A 413 16.10 -7.11 6.22
CA ASN A 413 17.16 -6.12 6.26
C ASN A 413 17.06 -5.29 4.99
N ASP A 414 16.48 -4.10 5.12
CA ASP A 414 16.55 -3.12 4.06
C ASP A 414 17.62 -2.09 4.35
N PHE A 415 18.48 -1.94 3.36
CA PHE A 415 19.60 -1.01 3.30
C PHE A 415 19.46 -0.10 2.08
N CYS A 416 18.34 -0.16 1.37
CA CYS A 416 18.05 0.68 0.23
C CYS A 416 17.32 1.94 0.73
N VAL A 417 17.75 3.09 0.23
CA VAL A 417 17.30 4.39 0.72
C VAL A 417 17.10 5.37 -0.42
N THR A 418 16.20 6.32 -0.17
CA THR A 418 16.11 7.58 -0.88
C THR A 418 16.96 8.62 -0.16
N ILE A 419 17.65 9.45 -0.93
CA ILE A 419 18.55 10.47 -0.42
C ILE A 419 18.23 11.77 -1.16
N ASN A 420 18.08 12.86 -0.41
CA ASN A 420 17.90 14.18 -0.96
C ASN A 420 19.26 14.87 -1.00
N LEU A 421 19.73 15.20 -2.21
CA LEU A 421 20.95 15.97 -2.42
C LEU A 421 20.62 17.33 -2.99
N THR A 422 21.19 18.38 -2.43
CA THR A 422 21.18 19.70 -3.04
C THR A 422 22.25 19.75 -4.13
N VAL A 423 21.83 19.90 -5.39
CA VAL A 423 22.71 19.95 -6.58
C VAL A 423 22.62 21.32 -7.21
N ASP A 424 23.75 21.89 -7.63
CA ASP A 424 23.78 23.13 -8.42
C ASP A 424 23.59 22.82 -9.91
N LEU A 425 22.50 23.32 -10.50
CA LEU A 425 22.17 23.12 -11.92
C LEU A 425 23.15 23.85 -12.87
N GLN A 426 23.99 24.73 -12.34
CA GLN A 426 24.95 25.52 -13.11
C GLN A 426 26.40 25.10 -12.87
N GLU A 427 26.64 23.90 -12.36
CA GLU A 427 27.97 23.34 -12.06
C GLU A 427 28.97 23.42 -13.24
N ARG A 428 28.47 23.50 -14.49
CA ARG A 428 29.29 23.63 -15.71
C ARG A 428 29.53 25.07 -16.17
N ASN A 429 28.92 26.07 -15.52
CA ASN A 429 28.96 27.47 -15.93
C ASN A 429 29.27 28.38 -14.73
N TYR A 430 30.56 28.44 -14.36
CA TYR A 430 31.10 29.13 -13.18
C TYR A 430 30.77 30.63 -13.03
N ARG A 431 30.14 31.27 -14.03
CA ARG A 431 29.77 32.70 -13.99
C ARG A 431 28.28 32.93 -13.73
N ALA A 432 27.49 31.88 -13.70
CA ALA A 432 26.05 31.98 -13.55
C ALA A 432 25.67 31.82 -12.04
N PRO A 433 24.63 32.52 -11.56
CA PRO A 433 24.27 32.53 -10.14
C PRO A 433 23.79 31.16 -9.65
N LEU A 434 24.30 30.75 -8.48
CA LEU A 434 24.03 29.48 -7.82
C LEU A 434 22.55 29.07 -7.94
N ASN A 435 22.27 27.95 -8.60
CA ASN A 435 20.91 27.46 -8.81
C ASN A 435 20.76 26.07 -8.19
N LEU A 436 20.52 26.06 -6.89
CA LEU A 436 20.41 24.86 -6.08
C LEU A 436 19.03 24.22 -6.24
N ARG A 437 19.00 22.92 -6.58
CA ARG A 437 17.79 22.11 -6.58
C ARG A 437 18.02 20.85 -5.75
N GLU A 438 17.03 20.48 -4.95
CA GLU A 438 17.03 19.14 -4.34
C GLU A 438 16.71 18.09 -5.40
N GLU A 439 17.63 17.14 -5.56
CA GLU A 439 17.45 15.95 -6.38
C GLU A 439 17.30 14.72 -5.50
N GLU A 440 16.22 13.99 -5.75
CA GLU A 440 15.96 12.68 -5.16
C GLU A 440 16.81 11.62 -5.88
N ILE A 441 17.72 11.00 -5.14
CA ILE A 441 18.56 9.91 -5.61
C ILE A 441 18.34 8.64 -4.78
N PHE A 442 18.74 7.50 -5.32
CA PHE A 442 18.55 6.20 -4.67
C PHE A 442 19.88 5.48 -4.49
N GLY A 443 20.01 4.69 -3.42
CA GLY A 443 21.21 3.90 -3.20
C GLY A 443 21.06 2.84 -2.12
N GLN A 444 22.13 2.05 -1.95
CA GLN A 444 22.25 1.02 -0.92
C GLN A 444 23.31 1.41 0.10
N ILE A 445 22.97 1.39 1.38
CA ILE A 445 23.91 1.61 2.48
C ILE A 445 24.84 0.41 2.61
N GLU A 446 26.13 0.61 2.38
CA GLU A 446 27.16 -0.39 2.65
C GLU A 446 27.46 -0.45 4.16
N TYR A 447 27.68 0.70 4.80
CA TYR A 447 27.83 0.85 6.25
C TYR A 447 27.61 2.31 6.68
N PHE A 448 27.41 2.52 7.98
CA PHE A 448 27.39 3.84 8.59
C PHE A 448 28.70 4.11 9.31
N MET A 449 29.09 5.38 9.42
CA MET A 449 30.29 5.76 10.16
C MET A 449 30.19 7.12 10.85
N VAL A 450 30.93 7.26 11.94
CA VAL A 450 31.24 8.53 12.58
C VAL A 450 32.68 8.87 12.28
N HIS A 451 32.93 10.09 11.82
CA HIS A 451 34.26 10.60 11.57
C HIS A 451 34.40 12.02 12.09
N GLU A 452 35.55 12.31 12.66
CA GLU A 452 35.89 13.61 13.23
C GLU A 452 36.78 14.41 12.26
N PHE A 453 36.36 15.62 11.92
CA PHE A 453 37.15 16.55 11.13
C PHE A 453 37.04 17.96 11.72
N GLN A 454 38.18 18.64 11.91
CA GLN A 454 38.24 19.96 12.56
C GLN A 454 37.54 20.00 13.92
N ASN A 455 37.78 18.98 14.77
CA ASN A 455 37.16 18.82 16.10
C ASN A 455 35.63 18.68 16.10
N GLN A 456 35.02 18.38 14.94
CA GLN A 456 33.60 18.11 14.81
C GLN A 456 33.37 16.67 14.35
N GLU A 457 32.64 15.89 15.15
CA GLU A 457 32.17 14.57 14.74
C GLU A 457 30.94 14.69 13.84
N ARG A 458 30.99 14.03 12.69
CA ARG A 458 29.87 13.94 11.75
C ARG A 458 29.50 12.50 11.45
N MET A 459 28.21 12.30 11.21
CA MET A 459 27.60 11.01 10.93
C MET A 459 27.41 10.86 9.42
N PHE A 460 28.00 9.82 8.83
CA PHE A 460 27.95 9.52 7.41
C PHE A 460 27.39 8.13 7.14
N ALA A 461 26.87 7.96 5.94
CA ALA A 461 26.64 6.67 5.33
C ALA A 461 27.52 6.51 4.09
N TYR A 462 28.14 5.34 3.97
CA TYR A 462 28.80 4.94 2.72
C TYR A 462 27.78 4.24 1.84
N ILE A 463 27.45 4.85 0.71
CA ILE A 463 26.33 4.43 -0.13
C ILE A 463 26.83 3.97 -1.49
N ARG A 464 26.17 2.95 -2.04
CA ARG A 464 26.24 2.57 -3.46
C ARG A 464 25.07 3.22 -4.17
N LYS A 465 25.31 4.28 -4.94
CA LYS A 465 24.26 4.94 -5.72
C LYS A 465 23.72 4.03 -6.82
N ILE A 466 22.49 4.25 -7.26
CA ILE A 466 22.05 3.76 -8.57
C ILE A 466 22.77 4.53 -9.68
N LYS A 467 22.98 3.90 -10.83
CA LYS A 467 23.67 4.57 -11.95
C LYS A 467 22.77 5.61 -12.62
N LYS A 468 21.52 5.24 -12.89
CA LYS A 468 20.53 6.09 -13.55
C LYS A 468 19.13 5.61 -13.18
N LEU A 469 18.27 6.55 -12.80
CA LEU A 469 16.85 6.27 -12.63
C LEU A 469 16.15 6.33 -13.99
N GLU A 470 15.40 5.29 -14.31
CA GLU A 470 14.52 5.25 -15.47
C GLU A 470 13.07 5.33 -15.00
N LYS A 471 12.26 6.06 -15.77
CA LYS A 471 10.82 6.19 -15.54
C LYS A 471 10.10 5.66 -16.77
N ASN A 472 9.16 4.74 -16.57
CA ASN A 472 8.21 4.36 -17.60
C ASN A 472 6.97 5.24 -17.45
N SER A 473 6.84 6.25 -18.32
CA SER A 473 5.77 7.25 -18.24
C SER A 473 4.37 6.66 -18.44
N SER A 474 4.23 5.51 -19.12
CA SER A 474 2.90 4.96 -19.42
C SER A 474 2.27 4.19 -18.26
N VAL A 475 3.06 3.72 -17.30
CA VAL A 475 2.59 2.99 -16.11
C VAL A 475 3.17 3.54 -14.80
N ASN A 476 3.79 4.73 -14.86
CA ASN A 476 4.43 5.43 -13.74
C ASN A 476 5.33 4.54 -12.86
N LEU A 477 6.20 3.74 -13.49
CA LEU A 477 7.16 2.87 -12.79
C LEU A 477 8.56 3.50 -12.78
N LYS A 478 9.16 3.60 -11.60
CA LYS A 478 10.56 3.95 -11.37
C LYS A 478 11.42 2.69 -11.28
N PHE A 479 12.49 2.58 -12.07
CA PHE A 479 13.38 1.42 -12.06
C PHE A 479 14.82 1.78 -12.48
N PHE A 480 15.76 0.86 -12.29
CA PHE A 480 17.14 0.96 -12.79
C PHE A 480 17.69 -0.43 -13.11
N ASP A 481 18.80 -0.51 -13.85
CA ASP A 481 19.42 -1.79 -14.25
C ASP A 481 20.82 -2.02 -13.67
N SER A 482 21.46 -0.97 -13.13
CA SER A 482 22.84 -1.03 -12.67
C SER A 482 23.13 -0.05 -11.54
N PHE A 483 24.07 -0.44 -10.68
CA PHE A 483 24.59 0.39 -9.61
C PHE A 483 25.75 1.25 -10.11
N GLY A 484 25.81 2.47 -9.59
CA GLY A 484 26.86 3.46 -9.85
C GLY A 484 27.99 3.40 -8.80
N PRO A 485 28.77 4.48 -8.69
CA PRO A 485 29.89 4.54 -7.77
C PRO A 485 29.44 4.58 -6.31
N LEU A 486 30.37 4.18 -5.44
CA LEU A 486 30.25 4.37 -4.01
C LEU A 486 30.63 5.81 -3.63
N GLN A 487 29.93 6.41 -2.67
CA GLN A 487 30.27 7.72 -2.10
C GLN A 487 29.82 7.82 -0.64
N TYR A 488 30.31 8.85 0.06
CA TYR A 488 29.74 9.22 1.36
C TYR A 488 28.62 10.23 1.20
N VAL A 489 27.63 10.13 2.08
CA VAL A 489 26.59 11.15 2.28
C VAL A 489 26.41 11.33 3.77
N GLU A 490 26.24 12.58 4.21
CA GLU A 490 25.89 12.89 5.60
C GLU A 490 24.47 12.40 5.90
N VAL A 491 24.25 11.83 7.09
CA VAL A 491 22.98 11.14 7.40
C VAL A 491 21.73 12.03 7.29
N ILE A 492 21.88 13.35 7.39
CA ILE A 492 20.81 14.34 7.19
C ILE A 492 20.22 14.24 5.77
N GLY A 493 21.04 13.87 4.78
CA GLY A 493 20.57 13.66 3.41
C GLY A 493 19.76 12.37 3.23
N ILE A 494 19.80 11.43 4.18
CA ILE A 494 18.99 10.20 4.11
C ILE A 494 17.57 10.55 4.52
N ASP A 495 16.65 10.40 3.57
CA ASP A 495 15.25 10.74 3.78
C ASP A 495 14.48 9.55 4.34
N ARG A 496 14.33 8.49 3.54
CA ARG A 496 13.49 7.33 3.90
C ARG A 496 13.99 6.02 3.32
N ASN A 497 13.51 4.92 3.89
CA ASN A 497 13.77 3.58 3.41
C ASN A 497 12.89 3.26 2.19
N VAL A 498 13.46 2.60 1.18
CA VAL A 498 12.74 2.13 -0.01
C VAL A 498 13.21 0.74 -0.36
N GLY A 499 12.38 -0.07 -1.03
CA GLY A 499 12.76 -1.40 -1.49
C GLY A 499 13.28 -1.40 -2.91
N PHE A 500 14.36 -2.13 -3.19
CA PHE A 500 14.79 -2.44 -4.55
C PHE A 500 14.29 -3.83 -4.95
N PHE A 501 13.17 -3.86 -5.68
CA PHE A 501 12.52 -5.09 -6.10
C PHE A 501 13.14 -5.63 -7.39
N GLU A 502 14.01 -6.63 -7.25
CA GLU A 502 14.69 -7.29 -8.36
C GLU A 502 13.70 -8.16 -9.16
N VAL A 503 13.57 -7.85 -10.44
CA VAL A 503 12.77 -8.61 -11.42
C VAL A 503 13.67 -9.00 -12.58
N LEU A 504 13.71 -10.30 -12.88
CA LEU A 504 14.37 -10.83 -14.07
C LEU A 504 13.37 -10.84 -15.23
N LEU A 505 13.70 -10.19 -16.33
CA LEU A 505 12.93 -10.15 -17.58
C LEU A 505 13.90 -10.44 -18.73
N GLU A 506 13.63 -11.47 -19.53
CA GLU A 506 14.45 -11.84 -20.71
C GLU A 506 15.96 -11.95 -20.40
N LYS A 507 16.30 -12.52 -19.25
CA LYS A 507 17.68 -12.64 -18.73
C LYS A 507 18.36 -11.31 -18.34
N LYS A 508 17.68 -10.17 -18.46
CA LYS A 508 18.13 -8.88 -17.92
C LYS A 508 17.53 -8.65 -16.53
N LYS A 509 18.35 -8.09 -15.63
CA LYS A 509 17.94 -7.70 -14.28
C LYS A 509 17.45 -6.26 -14.28
N TYR A 510 16.30 -6.04 -13.67
CA TYR A 510 15.75 -4.72 -13.39
C TYR A 510 15.42 -4.62 -11.91
N TYR A 511 15.69 -3.46 -11.31
CA TYR A 511 15.33 -3.15 -9.94
C TYR A 511 14.26 -2.08 -9.96
N TYR A 512 13.04 -2.43 -9.54
CA TYR A 512 11.94 -1.48 -9.40
C TYR A 512 11.98 -0.85 -8.01
N ILE A 513 11.75 0.46 -7.94
CA ILE A 513 11.71 1.19 -6.67
C ILE A 513 10.35 0.97 -6.01
N ILE A 514 10.36 0.39 -4.82
CA ILE A 514 9.19 0.14 -3.99
C ILE A 514 9.24 1.14 -2.84
N ASP A 515 8.56 2.25 -3.00
CA ASP A 515 8.48 3.28 -1.98
C ASP A 515 7.10 3.24 -1.32
N LYS A 516 7.03 3.02 -0.01
CA LYS A 516 5.73 3.05 0.67
C LYS A 516 5.18 4.46 0.77
N TYR A 517 6.03 5.45 1.03
CA TYR A 517 5.63 6.81 1.34
C TYR A 517 5.12 7.56 0.11
N GLU A 518 5.61 7.23 -1.09
CA GLU A 518 5.01 7.72 -2.34
C GLU A 518 3.66 7.05 -2.66
N ASN A 519 3.39 5.90 -2.04
CA ASN A 519 2.29 5.03 -2.41
C ASN A 519 1.17 4.94 -1.34
N TRP A 520 1.35 5.55 -0.17
CA TRP A 520 0.43 5.50 0.98
C TRP A 520 0.24 6.87 1.61
#